data_AF-A0A239XFA4-F1
#
_entry.id   AF-A0A239XFA4-F1
#
_cell.length_a   1.000
_cell.length_b   1.000
_cell.length_c   1.000
_cell.angle_alpha   90.00
_cell.angle_beta   90.00
_cell.angle_gamma   90.00
#
_symmetry.space_group_name_H-M   'P 1'
#
loop_
_entity.id
_entity.type
_entity.pdbx_description
1 polymer ?
#
loop_
_entity_poly.entity_id
_entity_poly.type
_entity_poly.pdbx_seq_one_letter_code
_entity_poly.pdbx_strand_id
1 'polypeptide(L)'
;MFRNITPVTKNIIILNVLVYLASNFLLNGKLYEILSAFYPFSPNFKSWQVITHMFMHAPMGEGVGLTHILFNMFTLWSFGPVLEQVLGGRKFILLYFLSGLGAFILFNVWNFYQINQLTTELSNLGVNVAEIFRKSDLNYSGDMSISANSKQAMALSQELFGALRSPMLGASGAIFGVVAAFSTMFPDAKLMFLFIPFPIKAKYLLPIIILVSLYLGFSGQMGSVAHFAHIGGAIVGFLMALYYRKKHIRRWD
;
A
#
# COMPACT_ATOMS: atom_id res chain seq x y z
N MET A 1 -29.55 6.29 -10.54
CA MET A 1 -28.54 5.23 -10.74
C MET A 1 -27.56 5.07 -9.56
N PHE A 2 -27.41 6.05 -8.65
CA PHE A 2 -26.50 5.99 -7.48
C PHE A 2 -27.19 5.76 -6.12
N ARG A 3 -28.26 4.95 -6.06
CA ARG A 3 -29.13 4.98 -4.87
C ARG A 3 -28.80 4.00 -3.74
N ASN A 4 -27.76 3.17 -3.84
CA ASN A 4 -27.21 2.45 -2.69
C ASN A 4 -25.75 2.06 -2.97
N ILE A 5 -24.83 2.50 -2.12
CA ILE A 5 -23.48 1.91 -2.08
C ILE A 5 -23.62 0.41 -1.84
N THR A 6 -22.88 -0.38 -2.61
CA THR A 6 -22.97 -1.83 -2.51
C THR A 6 -22.44 -2.32 -1.15
N PRO A 7 -22.98 -3.42 -0.59
CA PRO A 7 -22.73 -3.80 0.79
C PRO A 7 -21.26 -4.00 1.14
N VAL A 8 -20.48 -4.66 0.28
CA VAL A 8 -19.07 -4.93 0.57
C VAL A 8 -18.26 -3.64 0.54
N THR A 9 -18.41 -2.83 -0.51
CA THR A 9 -17.74 -1.53 -0.62
C THR A 9 -18.04 -0.66 0.60
N LYS A 10 -19.31 -0.57 1.01
CA LYS A 10 -19.72 0.16 2.21
C LYS A 10 -19.02 -0.34 3.46
N ASN A 11 -18.99 -1.65 3.67
CA ASN A 11 -18.40 -2.24 4.86
C ASN A 11 -16.89 -2.00 4.92
N ILE A 12 -16.18 -2.10 3.78
CA ILE A 12 -14.75 -1.79 3.71
C ILE A 12 -14.50 -0.32 4.07
N ILE A 13 -15.30 0.62 3.52
CA ILE A 13 -15.15 2.04 3.83
C ILE A 13 -15.39 2.30 5.33
N ILE A 14 -16.49 1.79 5.89
CA ILE A 14 -16.80 1.96 7.31
C ILE A 14 -15.67 1.41 8.18
N LEU A 15 -15.16 0.21 7.88
CA LEU A 15 -14.09 -0.41 8.66
C LEU A 15 -12.81 0.45 8.63
N ASN A 16 -12.41 0.95 7.45
CA ASN A 16 -11.25 1.83 7.31
C ASN A 16 -11.41 3.14 8.11
N VAL A 17 -12.58 3.75 8.06
CA VAL A 17 -12.87 4.98 8.83
C VAL A 17 -12.83 4.70 10.33
N LEU A 18 -13.43 3.61 10.80
CA LEU A 18 -13.41 3.24 12.22
C LEU A 18 -11.99 2.96 12.72
N VAL A 19 -11.18 2.21 11.96
CA VAL A 19 -9.78 1.94 12.29
C VAL A 19 -8.97 3.23 12.31
N TYR A 20 -9.20 4.15 11.38
CA TYR A 20 -8.52 5.45 11.35
C TYR A 20 -8.84 6.31 12.57
N LEU A 21 -10.13 6.41 12.93
CA LEU A 21 -10.56 7.15 14.12
C LEU A 21 -9.98 6.52 15.40
N ALA A 22 -10.02 5.20 15.52
CA ALA A 22 -9.46 4.50 16.66
C ALA A 22 -7.93 4.72 16.78
N SER A 23 -7.22 4.68 15.65
CA SER A 23 -5.77 4.85 15.61
C SER A 23 -5.32 6.25 16.03
N ASN A 24 -6.08 7.27 15.67
CA ASN A 24 -5.72 8.68 15.94
C ASN A 24 -6.26 9.20 17.28
N PHE A 25 -7.41 8.73 17.75
CA PHE A 25 -8.11 9.37 18.87
C PHE A 25 -8.35 8.49 20.09
N LEU A 26 -8.31 7.16 19.96
CA LEU A 26 -8.69 6.26 21.07
C LEU A 26 -7.50 5.55 21.72
N LEU A 27 -6.42 5.33 20.97
CA LEU A 27 -5.32 4.45 21.39
C LEU A 27 -3.94 5.11 21.30
N ASN A 28 -3.86 6.44 21.35
CA ASN A 28 -2.62 7.23 21.35
C ASN A 28 -1.61 6.77 20.28
N GLY A 29 -2.08 6.44 19.08
CA GLY A 29 -1.23 5.97 17.98
C GLY A 29 -0.73 4.52 18.11
N LYS A 30 -0.98 3.79 19.21
CA LYS A 30 -0.49 2.41 19.41
C LYS A 30 -0.93 1.43 18.31
N LEU A 31 -2.07 1.67 17.67
CA LEU A 31 -2.52 0.87 16.53
C LEU A 31 -1.56 0.96 15.33
N TYR A 32 -0.83 2.05 15.16
CA TYR A 32 0.18 2.18 14.11
C TYR A 32 1.29 1.15 14.27
N GLU A 33 1.73 0.91 15.49
CA GLU A 33 2.76 -0.10 15.81
C GLU A 33 2.24 -1.54 15.71
N ILE A 34 0.95 -1.75 16.03
CA ILE A 34 0.37 -3.11 16.07
C ILE A 34 -0.10 -3.56 14.68
N LEU A 35 -0.77 -2.69 13.95
CA LEU A 35 -1.55 -3.06 12.75
C LEU A 35 -0.86 -2.72 11.43
N SER A 36 0.08 -1.76 11.42
CA SER A 36 0.86 -1.44 10.21
C SER A 36 1.91 -2.53 9.95
N ALA A 37 2.26 -2.75 8.70
CA ALA A 37 3.14 -3.83 8.27
C ALA A 37 4.61 -3.43 8.24
N PHE A 38 5.39 -3.93 9.19
CA PHE A 38 6.85 -3.83 9.13
C PHE A 38 7.42 -4.81 8.10
N TYR A 39 8.67 -4.58 7.70
CA TYR A 39 9.43 -5.53 6.89
C TYR A 39 9.44 -6.92 7.55
N PRO A 40 9.18 -8.04 6.84
CA PRO A 40 9.02 -9.37 7.44
C PRO A 40 10.15 -9.86 8.34
N PHE A 41 11.38 -9.38 8.12
CA PHE A 41 12.55 -9.73 8.95
C PHE A 41 12.91 -8.66 9.99
N SER A 42 12.10 -7.61 10.11
CA SER A 42 12.19 -6.64 11.22
C SER A 42 11.74 -7.30 12.53
N PRO A 43 12.34 -6.96 13.69
CA PRO A 43 11.86 -7.42 15.00
C PRO A 43 10.40 -7.01 15.29
N ASN A 44 9.92 -5.97 14.60
CA ASN A 44 8.59 -5.38 14.80
C ASN A 44 7.49 -6.08 14.01
N PHE A 45 7.85 -6.97 13.08
CA PHE A 45 6.86 -7.66 12.25
C PHE A 45 6.00 -8.63 13.05
N LYS A 46 4.72 -8.71 12.67
CA LYS A 46 3.74 -9.65 13.19
C LYS A 46 2.88 -10.15 12.03
N SER A 47 2.52 -11.44 12.04
CA SER A 47 1.88 -12.10 10.89
C SER A 47 0.52 -11.50 10.49
N TRP A 48 -0.25 -10.97 11.45
CA TRP A 48 -1.55 -10.33 11.15
C TRP A 48 -1.40 -9.03 10.35
N GLN A 49 -0.23 -8.39 10.39
CA GLN A 49 0.02 -7.13 9.69
C GLN A 49 -0.12 -7.26 8.17
N VAL A 50 0.09 -8.47 7.62
CA VAL A 50 -0.12 -8.79 6.20
C VAL A 50 -1.54 -8.43 5.75
N ILE A 51 -2.53 -8.48 6.64
CA ILE A 51 -3.92 -8.09 6.35
C ILE A 51 -4.26 -6.75 7.01
N THR A 52 -3.88 -6.53 8.26
CA THR A 52 -4.34 -5.36 9.00
C THR A 52 -3.80 -4.03 8.46
N HIS A 53 -2.63 -4.04 7.80
CA HIS A 53 -2.06 -2.82 7.22
C HIS A 53 -2.98 -2.19 6.15
N MET A 54 -3.80 -3.01 5.49
CA MET A 54 -4.76 -2.57 4.47
C MET A 54 -5.84 -1.64 5.05
N PHE A 55 -6.01 -1.62 6.37
CA PHE A 55 -6.98 -0.79 7.08
C PHE A 55 -6.38 0.44 7.77
N MET A 56 -5.05 0.53 7.80
CA MET A 56 -4.31 1.63 8.41
C MET A 56 -4.13 2.78 7.41
N HIS A 57 -4.11 4.02 7.90
CA HIS A 57 -3.95 5.22 7.07
C HIS A 57 -3.09 6.26 7.79
N ALA A 58 -2.41 7.13 7.04
CA ALA A 58 -1.38 8.04 7.56
C ALA A 58 -1.88 8.86 8.77
N PRO A 59 -1.10 8.97 9.87
CA PRO A 59 -1.52 9.69 11.07
C PRO A 59 -2.01 11.11 10.80
N MET A 60 -3.05 11.53 11.52
CA MET A 60 -3.56 12.89 11.43
C MET A 60 -2.49 13.89 11.90
N GLY A 61 -2.24 14.92 11.10
CA GLY A 61 -1.22 15.93 11.40
C GLY A 61 0.19 15.58 10.91
N GLU A 62 0.41 14.38 10.34
CA GLU A 62 1.71 13.96 9.81
C GLU A 62 1.64 13.64 8.32
N GLY A 63 2.62 14.13 7.55
CA GLY A 63 2.76 13.87 6.12
C GLY A 63 1.47 14.17 5.32
N VAL A 64 0.99 13.19 4.56
CA VAL A 64 -0.28 13.29 3.80
C VAL A 64 -1.53 13.30 4.68
N GLY A 65 -1.42 12.81 5.94
CA GLY A 65 -2.45 12.82 6.97
C GLY A 65 -3.87 12.47 6.50
N LEU A 66 -4.83 13.32 6.84
CA LEU A 66 -6.26 13.12 6.55
C LEU A 66 -6.54 12.93 5.05
N THR A 67 -5.79 13.58 4.16
CA THR A 67 -6.02 13.45 2.72
C THR A 67 -5.79 12.03 2.23
N HIS A 68 -4.92 11.26 2.88
CA HIS A 68 -4.63 9.89 2.52
C HIS A 68 -5.87 8.99 2.62
N ILE A 69 -6.61 9.04 3.73
CA ILE A 69 -7.84 8.26 3.87
C ILE A 69 -8.96 8.81 2.98
N LEU A 70 -9.08 10.13 2.84
CA LEU A 70 -10.13 10.73 2.01
C LEU A 70 -10.01 10.30 0.55
N PHE A 71 -8.81 10.37 -0.04
CA PHE A 71 -8.61 9.93 -1.42
C PHE A 71 -8.84 8.43 -1.59
N ASN A 72 -8.34 7.60 -0.68
CA ASN A 72 -8.57 6.15 -0.74
C ASN A 72 -10.06 5.81 -0.69
N MET A 73 -10.80 6.37 0.27
CA MET A 73 -12.23 6.08 0.42
C MET A 73 -13.06 6.67 -0.72
N PHE A 74 -12.70 7.85 -1.23
CA PHE A 74 -13.34 8.45 -2.40
C PHE A 74 -13.14 7.60 -3.66
N THR A 75 -11.92 7.11 -3.91
CA THR A 75 -11.63 6.21 -5.03
C THR A 75 -12.40 4.89 -4.87
N LEU A 76 -12.36 4.28 -3.68
CA LEU A 76 -13.09 3.04 -3.43
C LEU A 76 -14.61 3.21 -3.59
N TRP A 77 -15.16 4.33 -3.12
CA TRP A 77 -16.56 4.69 -3.31
C TRP A 77 -16.93 4.89 -4.79
N SER A 78 -16.02 5.45 -5.58
CA SER A 78 -16.26 5.75 -7.01
C SER A 78 -16.23 4.49 -7.90
N PHE A 79 -15.27 3.59 -7.66
CA PHE A 79 -15.04 2.43 -8.54
C PHE A 79 -15.56 1.11 -7.95
N GLY A 80 -15.55 0.97 -6.63
CA GLY A 80 -15.94 -0.24 -5.92
C GLY A 80 -17.35 -0.73 -6.25
N PRO A 81 -18.39 0.12 -6.19
CA PRO A 81 -19.76 -0.32 -6.43
C PRO A 81 -19.99 -0.87 -7.84
N VAL A 82 -19.35 -0.27 -8.84
CA VAL A 82 -19.47 -0.73 -10.24
C VAL A 82 -18.87 -2.13 -10.39
N LEU A 83 -17.66 -2.34 -9.84
CA LEU A 83 -17.01 -3.65 -9.88
C LEU A 83 -17.75 -4.69 -9.03
N GLU A 84 -18.27 -4.31 -7.86
CA GLU A 84 -19.05 -5.20 -7.00
C GLU A 84 -20.35 -5.66 -7.67
N GLN A 85 -21.04 -4.78 -8.39
CA GLN A 85 -22.24 -5.12 -9.16
C GLN A 85 -21.94 -6.11 -10.29
N VAL A 86 -20.81 -5.93 -10.99
CA VAL A 86 -20.45 -6.77 -12.15
C VAL A 86 -19.87 -8.11 -11.72
N LEU A 87 -19.00 -8.12 -10.71
CA LEU A 87 -18.32 -9.34 -10.25
C LEU A 87 -19.16 -10.13 -9.24
N GLY A 88 -20.05 -9.45 -8.51
CA GLY A 88 -20.68 -9.93 -7.28
C GLY A 88 -19.77 -9.77 -6.06
N GLY A 89 -20.37 -9.66 -4.88
CA GLY A 89 -19.67 -9.35 -3.62
C GLY A 89 -18.48 -10.27 -3.31
N ARG A 90 -18.62 -11.60 -3.47
CA ARG A 90 -17.54 -12.56 -3.16
C ARG A 90 -16.28 -12.33 -4.00
N LYS A 91 -16.44 -12.10 -5.31
CA LYS A 91 -15.30 -11.89 -6.21
C LYS A 91 -14.69 -10.50 -6.02
N PHE A 92 -15.50 -9.51 -5.66
CA PHE A 92 -15.01 -8.18 -5.32
C PHE A 92 -14.17 -8.19 -4.02
N ILE A 93 -14.58 -8.95 -3.01
CA ILE A 93 -13.75 -9.19 -1.80
C ILE A 93 -12.41 -9.81 -2.19
N LEU A 94 -12.42 -10.87 -3.00
CA LEU A 94 -11.19 -11.52 -3.47
C LEU A 94 -10.30 -10.54 -4.25
N LEU A 95 -10.90 -9.75 -5.16
CA LEU A 95 -10.18 -8.71 -5.90
C LEU A 95 -9.48 -7.73 -4.95
N TYR A 96 -10.19 -7.21 -3.96
CA TYR A 96 -9.66 -6.24 -3.01
C TYR A 96 -8.51 -6.83 -2.18
N PHE A 97 -8.72 -7.97 -1.53
CA PHE A 97 -7.71 -8.58 -0.66
C PHE A 97 -6.51 -9.14 -1.41
N LEU A 98 -6.71 -9.82 -2.55
CA LEU A 98 -5.59 -10.32 -3.35
C LEU A 98 -4.76 -9.17 -3.92
N SER A 99 -5.38 -8.05 -4.29
CA SER A 99 -4.64 -6.86 -4.71
C SER A 99 -3.83 -6.24 -3.56
N GLY A 100 -4.38 -6.19 -2.35
CA GLY A 100 -3.61 -5.78 -1.16
C GLY A 100 -2.44 -6.72 -0.85
N LEU A 101 -2.63 -8.04 -1.00
CA LEU A 101 -1.55 -9.01 -0.85
C LEU A 101 -0.48 -8.85 -1.94
N GLY A 102 -0.88 -8.64 -3.19
CA GLY A 102 0.05 -8.36 -4.29
C GLY A 102 0.89 -7.11 -4.04
N ALA A 103 0.26 -6.07 -3.48
CA ALA A 103 0.95 -4.86 -3.05
C ALA A 103 1.97 -5.15 -1.93
N PHE A 104 1.56 -5.87 -0.89
CA PHE A 104 2.44 -6.26 0.23
C PHE A 104 3.64 -7.09 -0.24
N ILE A 105 3.42 -8.05 -1.15
CA ILE A 105 4.48 -8.90 -1.69
C ILE A 105 5.49 -8.06 -2.47
N LEU A 106 5.04 -7.27 -3.45
CA LEU A 106 5.97 -6.53 -4.30
C LEU A 106 6.73 -5.45 -3.53
N PHE A 107 6.07 -4.79 -2.57
CA PHE A 107 6.70 -3.87 -1.62
C PHE A 107 7.84 -4.55 -0.85
N ASN A 108 7.60 -5.75 -0.32
CA ASN A 108 8.60 -6.46 0.48
C ASN A 108 9.71 -7.13 -0.33
N VAL A 109 9.46 -7.49 -1.60
CA VAL A 109 10.52 -7.91 -2.53
C VAL A 109 11.52 -6.77 -2.73
N TRP A 110 11.02 -5.54 -2.90
CA TRP A 110 11.89 -4.37 -3.04
C TRP A 110 12.64 -4.04 -1.74
N ASN A 111 11.97 -4.06 -0.58
CA ASN A 111 12.64 -3.89 0.71
C ASN A 111 13.70 -4.96 0.96
N PHE A 112 13.42 -6.21 0.59
CA PHE A 112 14.40 -7.29 0.70
C PHE A 112 15.65 -6.95 -0.11
N TYR A 113 15.50 -6.50 -1.36
CA TYR A 113 16.64 -6.06 -2.16
C TYR A 113 17.42 -4.91 -1.50
N GLN A 114 16.74 -3.83 -1.09
CA GLN A 114 17.39 -2.66 -0.48
C GLN A 114 18.10 -3.00 0.83
N ILE A 115 17.44 -3.72 1.74
CA ILE A 115 18.00 -4.08 3.05
C ILE A 115 19.22 -5.01 2.90
N ASN A 116 19.22 -5.92 1.92
CA ASN A 116 20.40 -6.75 1.65
C ASN A 116 21.58 -5.93 1.14
N GLN A 117 21.35 -4.92 0.28
CA GLN A 117 22.41 -4.01 -0.17
C GLN A 117 23.01 -3.25 1.04
N LEU A 118 22.15 -2.62 1.85
CA LEU A 118 22.57 -1.90 3.06
C LEU A 118 23.35 -2.79 4.04
N THR A 119 22.86 -4.00 4.28
CA THR A 119 23.50 -4.97 5.19
C THR A 119 24.89 -5.37 4.68
N THR A 120 25.03 -5.59 3.37
CA THR A 120 26.30 -5.97 2.75
C THR A 120 27.32 -4.83 2.83
N GLU A 121 26.90 -3.61 2.48
CA GLU A 121 27.75 -2.42 2.56
C GLU A 121 28.21 -2.13 4.00
N LEU A 122 27.29 -2.19 4.96
CA LEU A 122 27.60 -1.99 6.38
C LEU A 122 28.57 -3.05 6.93
N SER A 123 28.37 -4.31 6.55
CA SER A 123 29.28 -5.40 6.94
C SER A 123 30.68 -5.18 6.35
N ASN A 124 30.79 -4.71 5.11
CA ASN A 124 32.08 -4.37 4.49
C ASN A 124 32.78 -3.19 5.17
N LEU A 125 32.00 -2.26 5.73
CA LEU A 125 32.51 -1.16 6.55
C LEU A 125 32.82 -1.58 8.00
N GLY A 126 32.65 -2.86 8.36
CA GLY A 126 32.91 -3.38 9.71
C GLY A 126 31.85 -3.01 10.75
N VAL A 127 30.67 -2.56 10.34
CA VAL A 127 29.55 -2.27 11.25
C VAL A 127 28.84 -3.56 11.64
N ASN A 128 28.51 -3.70 12.92
CA ASN A 128 27.73 -4.84 13.42
C ASN A 128 26.24 -4.67 13.05
N VAL A 129 25.83 -5.25 11.93
CA VAL A 129 24.44 -5.14 11.46
C VAL A 129 23.43 -5.77 12.44
N ALA A 130 23.81 -6.83 13.15
CA ALA A 130 22.94 -7.46 14.15
C ALA A 130 22.59 -6.50 15.31
N GLU A 131 23.50 -5.57 15.63
CA GLU A 131 23.24 -4.52 16.60
C GLU A 131 22.12 -3.58 16.12
N ILE A 132 22.13 -3.19 14.85
CA ILE A 132 21.11 -2.31 14.26
C ILE A 132 19.75 -3.00 14.27
N PHE A 133 19.69 -4.28 13.87
CA PHE A 133 18.45 -5.07 13.94
C PHE A 133 17.89 -5.13 15.36
N ARG A 134 18.73 -5.45 16.35
CA ARG A 134 18.30 -5.48 17.76
C ARG A 134 17.79 -4.12 18.25
N LYS A 135 18.51 -3.03 17.95
CA LYS A 135 18.12 -1.66 18.37
C LYS A 135 16.89 -1.15 17.64
N SER A 136 16.57 -1.71 16.48
CA SER A 136 15.38 -1.34 15.71
C SER A 136 14.05 -1.84 16.32
N ASP A 137 14.07 -2.73 17.31
CA ASP A 137 12.86 -3.16 18.04
C ASP A 137 12.18 -1.96 18.71
N LEU A 138 10.87 -1.79 18.52
CA LEU A 138 10.08 -0.71 19.13
C LEU A 138 10.15 -0.76 20.67
N ASN A 139 10.35 -1.94 21.26
CA ASN A 139 10.41 -2.15 22.70
C ASN A 139 11.86 -2.09 23.25
N TYR A 140 12.85 -1.83 22.40
CA TYR A 140 14.22 -1.68 22.87
C TYR A 140 14.39 -0.40 23.69
N SER A 141 14.89 -0.54 24.92
CA SER A 141 15.04 0.56 25.88
C SER A 141 16.50 0.81 26.31
N GLY A 142 17.47 0.20 25.63
CA GLY A 142 18.89 0.35 25.92
C GLY A 142 19.51 1.55 25.19
N ASP A 143 20.84 1.61 25.18
CA ASP A 143 21.57 2.63 24.43
C ASP A 143 21.29 2.53 22.92
N MET A 144 20.87 3.66 22.34
CA MET A 144 20.51 3.85 20.93
C MET A 144 21.67 4.30 20.06
N SER A 145 22.86 4.57 20.63
CA SER A 145 24.04 4.95 19.85
C SER A 145 24.44 3.82 18.88
N ILE A 146 24.67 4.09 17.61
CA ILE A 146 25.17 3.05 16.67
C ILE A 146 26.68 3.22 16.55
N SER A 147 27.42 2.14 16.81
CA SER A 147 28.87 2.14 16.64
C SER A 147 29.20 2.13 15.13
N ALA A 148 29.65 3.26 14.62
CA ALA A 148 30.04 3.43 13.22
C ALA A 148 31.40 4.16 13.14
N ASN A 149 32.30 3.64 12.31
CA ASN A 149 33.68 4.10 12.18
C ASN A 149 33.87 5.24 11.17
N SER A 150 32.82 5.65 10.47
CA SER A 150 32.86 6.69 9.45
C SER A 150 31.50 7.39 9.30
N LYS A 151 31.50 8.59 8.69
CA LYS A 151 30.26 9.31 8.37
C LYS A 151 29.35 8.51 7.44
N GLN A 152 29.94 7.79 6.48
CA GLN A 152 29.20 6.92 5.55
C GLN A 152 28.56 5.75 6.29
N ALA A 153 29.32 5.05 7.15
CA ALA A 153 28.80 3.95 7.97
C ALA A 153 27.64 4.41 8.86
N MET A 154 27.74 5.61 9.45
CA MET A 154 26.67 6.18 10.26
C MET A 154 25.41 6.46 9.42
N ALA A 155 25.56 7.05 8.23
CA ALA A 155 24.43 7.35 7.34
C ALA A 155 23.69 6.07 6.90
N LEU A 156 24.43 5.05 6.44
CA LEU A 156 23.85 3.76 6.05
C LEU A 156 23.21 3.03 7.25
N SER A 157 23.77 3.19 8.45
CA SER A 157 23.20 2.60 9.66
C SER A 157 21.86 3.23 10.02
N GLN A 158 21.75 4.55 9.88
CA GLN A 158 20.49 5.27 10.08
C GLN A 158 19.45 4.89 9.02
N GLU A 159 19.87 4.70 7.77
CA GLU A 159 18.99 4.24 6.69
C GLU A 159 18.43 2.84 6.98
N LEU A 160 19.29 1.88 7.34
CA LEU A 160 18.84 0.53 7.72
C LEU A 160 17.92 0.56 8.94
N PHE A 161 18.29 1.32 9.97
CA PHE A 161 17.45 1.49 11.17
C PHE A 161 16.06 2.04 10.82
N GLY A 162 16.00 3.06 9.95
CA GLY A 162 14.75 3.62 9.44
C GLY A 162 13.94 2.61 8.65
N ALA A 163 14.56 1.86 7.74
CA ALA A 163 13.89 0.82 6.95
C ALA A 163 13.27 -0.29 7.82
N LEU A 164 13.91 -0.66 8.93
CA LEU A 164 13.39 -1.67 9.87
C LEU A 164 12.26 -1.16 10.77
N ARG A 165 12.15 0.16 10.96
CA ARG A 165 11.14 0.81 11.82
C ARG A 165 10.05 1.54 11.05
N SER A 166 10.16 1.69 9.74
CA SER A 166 9.15 2.33 8.91
C SER A 166 8.14 1.30 8.43
N PRO A 167 6.88 1.33 8.91
CA PRO A 167 5.89 0.36 8.48
C PRO A 167 5.18 0.80 7.19
N MET A 168 4.74 -0.18 6.42
CA MET A 168 3.75 -0.05 5.35
C MET A 168 2.34 0.06 5.93
N LEU A 169 1.56 1.02 5.44
CA LEU A 169 0.15 1.18 5.81
C LEU A 169 -0.63 1.78 4.65
N GLY A 170 -1.90 1.39 4.49
CA GLY A 170 -2.78 1.96 3.48
C GLY A 170 -3.62 0.93 2.74
N ALA A 171 -4.88 1.27 2.48
CA ALA A 171 -5.75 0.55 1.55
C ALA A 171 -5.31 0.71 0.07
N SER A 172 -4.35 1.60 -0.22
CA SER A 172 -4.01 2.04 -1.57
C SER A 172 -3.58 0.89 -2.48
N GLY A 173 -2.84 -0.11 -1.98
CA GLY A 173 -2.48 -1.28 -2.79
C GLY A 173 -3.70 -2.01 -3.35
N ALA A 174 -4.69 -2.27 -2.49
CA ALA A 174 -5.96 -2.88 -2.89
C ALA A 174 -6.76 -1.97 -3.85
N ILE A 175 -6.79 -0.66 -3.58
CA ILE A 175 -7.51 0.31 -4.39
C ILE A 175 -6.90 0.47 -5.78
N PHE A 176 -5.58 0.42 -5.92
CA PHE A 176 -4.92 0.41 -7.23
C PHE A 176 -5.29 -0.84 -8.03
N GLY A 177 -5.48 -1.99 -7.36
CA GLY A 177 -6.06 -3.18 -7.99
C GLY A 177 -7.50 -2.98 -8.45
N VAL A 178 -8.33 -2.32 -7.64
CA VAL A 178 -9.71 -1.95 -8.02
C VAL A 178 -9.71 -1.01 -9.23
N VAL A 179 -8.87 0.01 -9.26
CA VAL A 179 -8.76 0.95 -10.40
C VAL A 179 -8.24 0.25 -11.65
N ALA A 180 -7.22 -0.60 -11.53
CA ALA A 180 -6.69 -1.41 -12.62
C ALA A 180 -7.76 -2.34 -13.21
N ALA A 181 -8.52 -3.01 -12.34
CA ALA A 181 -9.61 -3.88 -12.77
C ALA A 181 -10.72 -3.09 -13.49
N PHE A 182 -11.11 -1.94 -12.94
CA PHE A 182 -12.11 -1.07 -13.58
C PHE A 182 -11.64 -0.59 -14.95
N SER A 183 -10.41 -0.06 -15.04
CA SER A 183 -9.78 0.41 -16.29
C SER A 183 -9.76 -0.68 -17.36
N THR A 184 -9.54 -1.93 -16.95
CA THR A 184 -9.48 -3.10 -17.84
C THR A 184 -10.87 -3.57 -18.30
N MET A 185 -11.87 -3.56 -17.41
CA MET A 185 -13.21 -4.05 -17.69
C MET A 185 -14.09 -2.99 -18.39
N PHE A 186 -13.85 -1.71 -18.14
CA PHE A 186 -14.63 -0.58 -18.67
C PHE A 186 -13.76 0.45 -19.38
N PRO A 187 -12.95 0.06 -20.39
CA PRO A 187 -11.91 0.91 -20.97
C PRO A 187 -12.42 2.22 -21.58
N ASP A 188 -13.65 2.25 -22.09
CA ASP A 188 -14.27 3.44 -22.69
C ASP A 188 -15.21 4.20 -21.75
N ALA A 189 -15.30 3.80 -20.47
CA ALA A 189 -16.04 4.57 -19.46
C ALA A 189 -15.42 5.97 -19.34
N LYS A 190 -16.28 6.99 -19.43
CA LYS A 190 -15.91 8.40 -19.36
C LYS A 190 -15.95 8.87 -17.91
N LEU A 191 -14.79 9.21 -17.37
CA LEU A 191 -14.62 9.67 -16.00
C LEU A 191 -14.47 11.19 -15.99
N MET A 192 -15.23 11.86 -15.14
CA MET A 192 -15.09 13.28 -14.87
C MET A 192 -14.28 13.48 -13.60
N PHE A 193 -13.24 14.31 -13.68
CA PHE A 193 -12.45 14.74 -12.54
C PHE A 193 -12.77 16.20 -12.25
N LEU A 194 -12.80 16.58 -10.97
CA LEU A 194 -13.28 17.90 -10.51
C LEU A 194 -12.64 19.09 -11.26
N PHE A 195 -11.37 18.98 -11.64
CA PHE A 195 -10.59 20.05 -12.27
C PHE A 195 -10.27 19.84 -13.75
N ILE A 196 -10.75 18.74 -14.34
CA ILE A 196 -10.51 18.44 -15.76
C ILE A 196 -11.83 18.66 -16.50
N PRO A 197 -11.94 19.70 -17.36
CA PRO A 197 -13.22 20.10 -17.96
C PRO A 197 -13.71 19.15 -19.06
N PHE A 198 -12.98 18.07 -19.33
CA PHE A 198 -13.34 17.05 -20.31
C PHE A 198 -13.24 15.63 -19.71
N PRO A 199 -14.12 14.71 -20.12
CA PRO A 199 -14.09 13.34 -19.63
C PRO A 199 -12.86 12.58 -20.13
N ILE A 200 -12.19 11.87 -19.23
CA ILE A 200 -11.05 10.98 -19.56
C ILE A 200 -11.55 9.53 -19.60
N LYS A 201 -11.14 8.78 -20.62
CA LYS A 201 -11.47 7.35 -20.70
C LYS A 201 -10.70 6.55 -19.65
N ALA A 202 -11.37 5.60 -19.00
CA ALA A 202 -10.79 4.82 -17.91
C ALA A 202 -9.53 4.03 -18.32
N LYS A 203 -9.39 3.63 -19.60
CA LYS A 203 -8.20 2.92 -20.10
C LYS A 203 -6.87 3.67 -19.93
N TYR A 204 -6.91 4.99 -19.75
CA TYR A 204 -5.71 5.79 -19.52
C TYR A 204 -5.23 5.73 -18.06
N LEU A 205 -6.09 5.36 -17.10
CA LEU A 205 -5.73 5.37 -15.69
C LEU A 205 -4.61 4.41 -15.35
N LEU A 206 -4.69 3.16 -15.81
CA LEU A 206 -3.69 2.13 -15.47
C LEU A 206 -2.28 2.49 -15.98
N PRO A 207 -2.08 2.88 -17.26
CA PRO A 207 -0.77 3.35 -17.73
C PRO A 207 -0.26 4.56 -16.96
N ILE A 208 -1.11 5.57 -16.69
CA ILE A 208 -0.70 6.77 -15.92
C ILE A 208 -0.24 6.37 -14.52
N ILE A 209 -1.02 5.55 -13.84
CA ILE A 209 -0.70 5.03 -12.50
C ILE A 209 0.66 4.33 -12.50
N ILE A 210 0.90 3.44 -13.46
CA ILE A 210 2.17 2.69 -13.54
C ILE A 210 3.34 3.63 -13.83
N LEU A 211 3.21 4.53 -14.81
CA LEU A 211 4.28 5.45 -15.20
C LEU A 211 4.64 6.43 -14.08
N VAL A 212 3.64 7.03 -13.43
CA VAL A 212 3.86 7.93 -12.29
C VAL A 212 4.49 7.17 -11.13
N SER A 213 4.02 5.95 -10.83
CA SER A 213 4.57 5.13 -9.74
C SER A 213 6.02 4.73 -10.02
N LEU A 214 6.35 4.33 -11.25
CA LEU A 214 7.73 4.01 -11.62
C LEU A 214 8.63 5.24 -11.54
N TYR A 215 8.21 6.38 -12.11
CA TYR A 215 9.00 7.62 -12.08
C TYR A 215 9.32 8.06 -10.65
N LEU A 216 8.33 8.09 -9.75
CA LEU A 216 8.53 8.46 -8.36
C LEU A 216 9.31 7.40 -7.57
N GLY A 217 9.12 6.12 -7.88
CA GLY A 217 9.89 5.02 -7.30
C GLY A 217 11.39 5.14 -7.59
N PHE A 218 11.78 5.57 -8.79
CA PHE A 218 13.18 5.73 -9.17
C PHE A 218 13.78 7.11 -8.85
N SER A 219 12.97 8.16 -8.66
CA SER A 219 13.47 9.52 -8.37
C SER A 219 13.95 9.72 -6.93
N GLY A 220 13.69 8.78 -6.03
CA GLY A 220 14.10 8.84 -4.62
C GLY A 220 13.41 9.94 -3.79
N GLN A 221 12.52 10.74 -4.39
CA GLN A 221 11.73 11.76 -3.70
C GLN A 221 10.50 11.12 -3.05
N MET A 222 10.37 11.26 -1.73
CA MET A 222 9.25 10.76 -0.91
C MET A 222 8.87 9.29 -1.15
N GLY A 223 9.51 8.38 -0.40
CA GLY A 223 8.98 7.02 -0.20
C GLY A 223 8.99 6.13 -1.44
N SER A 224 10.14 5.98 -2.09
CA SER A 224 10.36 5.13 -3.29
C SER A 224 9.70 3.74 -3.21
N VAL A 225 9.62 3.19 -2.00
CA VAL A 225 9.07 1.86 -1.70
C VAL A 225 7.53 1.81 -1.81
N ALA A 226 6.81 2.89 -1.47
CA ALA A 226 5.34 2.91 -1.51
C ALA A 226 4.77 2.75 -2.93
N HIS A 227 5.53 3.12 -3.95
CA HIS A 227 5.13 2.98 -5.35
C HIS A 227 5.15 1.54 -5.85
N PHE A 228 6.05 0.69 -5.33
CA PHE A 228 6.05 -0.74 -5.66
C PHE A 228 4.81 -1.45 -5.10
N ALA A 229 4.29 -1.00 -3.95
CA ALA A 229 3.02 -1.49 -3.44
C ALA A 229 1.86 -1.20 -4.41
N HIS A 230 1.79 0.03 -4.94
CA HIS A 230 0.77 0.42 -5.91
C HIS A 230 0.82 -0.42 -7.19
N ILE A 231 2.02 -0.67 -7.71
CA ILE A 231 2.23 -1.52 -8.89
C ILE A 231 1.79 -2.96 -8.61
N GLY A 232 2.17 -3.52 -7.46
CA GLY A 232 1.83 -4.90 -7.09
C GLY A 232 0.32 -5.12 -7.04
N GLY A 233 -0.41 -4.18 -6.43
CA GLY A 233 -1.87 -4.22 -6.42
C GLY A 233 -2.50 -4.05 -7.79
N ALA A 234 -2.00 -3.11 -8.60
CA ALA A 234 -2.47 -2.88 -9.96
C ALA A 234 -2.29 -4.11 -10.86
N ILE A 235 -1.15 -4.81 -10.77
CA ILE A 235 -0.89 -6.05 -11.52
C ILE A 235 -1.92 -7.12 -11.18
N VAL A 236 -2.16 -7.38 -9.88
CA VAL A 236 -3.14 -8.39 -9.47
C VAL A 236 -4.54 -8.01 -9.95
N GLY A 237 -4.94 -6.76 -9.78
CA GLY A 237 -6.24 -6.27 -10.23
C GLY A 237 -6.44 -6.41 -11.75
N PHE A 238 -5.42 -6.06 -12.54
CA PHE A 238 -5.39 -6.25 -13.98
C PHE A 238 -5.56 -7.73 -14.37
N LEU A 239 -4.77 -8.63 -13.77
CA LEU A 239 -4.83 -10.06 -14.07
C LEU A 239 -6.19 -10.68 -13.71
N MET A 240 -6.74 -10.30 -12.55
CA MET A 240 -8.08 -10.75 -12.14
C MET A 240 -9.18 -10.24 -13.08
N ALA A 241 -9.07 -8.99 -13.54
CA ALA A 241 -10.00 -8.44 -14.53
C ALA A 241 -9.94 -9.18 -15.87
N LEU A 242 -8.75 -9.52 -16.37
CA LEU A 242 -8.60 -10.33 -17.58
C LEU A 242 -9.27 -11.70 -17.41
N TYR A 243 -9.05 -12.37 -16.27
CA TYR A 243 -9.66 -13.65 -15.97
C TYR A 243 -11.19 -13.59 -15.96
N TYR A 244 -11.77 -12.59 -15.29
CA TYR A 244 -13.24 -12.46 -15.20
C TYR A 244 -13.87 -11.97 -16.51
N ARG A 245 -13.20 -11.09 -17.27
CA ARG A 245 -13.68 -10.64 -18.59
C ARG A 245 -13.86 -11.82 -19.55
N LYS A 246 -12.88 -12.73 -19.61
CA LYS A 246 -12.94 -13.93 -20.47
C LYS A 246 -14.10 -14.86 -20.12
N LYS A 247 -14.44 -14.98 -18.83
CA LYS A 247 -15.54 -15.82 -18.35
C LYS A 247 -16.92 -15.20 -18.55
N HIS A 248 -17.02 -13.87 -18.57
CA HIS A 248 -18.26 -13.18 -18.93
C HIS A 248 -18.55 -13.29 -20.43
N ILE A 249 -17.55 -13.20 -21.30
CA ILE A 249 -17.75 -13.36 -22.76
C ILE A 249 -18.23 -14.79 -23.09
N ARG A 250 -17.57 -15.84 -22.57
CA ARG A 250 -17.96 -17.26 -22.79
C ARG A 250 -19.32 -17.68 -22.23
N ARG A 251 -20.03 -16.84 -21.48
CA ARG A 251 -21.40 -17.14 -20.99
C ARG A 251 -22.50 -16.72 -21.97
N TRP A 252 -22.14 -16.00 -23.02
CA TRP A 252 -23.06 -15.47 -24.04
C TRP A 252 -22.71 -15.95 -25.45
N ASP A 253 -21.75 -16.88 -25.57
CA ASP A 253 -21.46 -17.70 -26.75
C ASP A 253 -21.95 -19.12 -26.50
#